data_AF-A0A2T6SXF5-F1
#
_entry.id   AF-A0A2T6SXF5-F1
#
_cell.length_a   1.000
_cell.length_b   1.000
_cell.length_c   1.000
_cell.angle_alpha   90.00
_cell.angle_beta   90.00
_cell.angle_gamma   90.00
#
_symmetry.space_group_name_H-M   'P 1'
#
loop_
_entity.id
_entity.type
_entity.pdbx_description
1 polymer ?
#
loop_
_entity_poly.entity_id
_entity_poly.type
_entity_poly.pdbx_seq_one_letter_code
_entity_poly.pdbx_strand_id
1 'polypeptide(L)'
;IGIEQMDYIETITKERLKKVIEGEQGGISKKCGFKGGGSFVYVELKEVNSGIKKQILNAKSVDECLKIFNALNLNKRILKRADDKMDEIHSEEFQNLDLNEQKRICCASLDSNEDYLNLGDIDEDAWEIDEITKKYNEIFYS
;
A
#
# COMPACT_ATOMS: atom_id res chain seq x y z
N ILE A 1 -11.81 12.07 -17.33
CA ILE A 1 -12.01 10.66 -16.90
C ILE A 1 -12.05 10.66 -15.38
N GLY A 2 -13.08 10.10 -14.76
CA GLY A 2 -13.02 9.84 -13.31
C GLY A 2 -12.07 8.66 -13.08
N ILE A 3 -11.28 8.66 -12.01
CA ILE A 3 -10.40 7.56 -11.63
C ILE A 3 -10.73 7.27 -10.18
N GLU A 4 -11.08 6.03 -9.89
CA GLU A 4 -11.35 5.55 -8.54
C GLU A 4 -10.17 4.71 -8.09
N GLN A 5 -9.62 5.04 -6.93
CA GLN A 5 -8.51 4.32 -6.30
C GLN A 5 -9.08 3.35 -5.27
N MET A 6 -9.52 2.18 -5.75
CA MET A 6 -10.07 1.09 -4.93
C MET A 6 -9.36 -0.21 -5.28
N ASP A 7 -9.72 -1.30 -4.60
CA ASP A 7 -9.21 -2.66 -4.83
C ASP A 7 -9.43 -3.18 -6.26
N TYR A 8 -10.30 -2.54 -7.03
CA TYR A 8 -10.58 -2.85 -8.43
C TYR A 8 -9.84 -1.98 -9.46
N ILE A 9 -8.78 -1.26 -9.06
CA ILE A 9 -8.01 -0.40 -9.96
C ILE A 9 -7.54 -1.15 -11.21
N GLU A 10 -7.04 -2.38 -11.05
CA GLU A 10 -6.54 -3.22 -12.14
C GLU A 10 -7.67 -3.79 -13.03
N THR A 11 -8.80 -4.17 -12.45
CA THR A 11 -9.86 -4.90 -13.17
C THR A 11 -10.92 -4.01 -13.80
N ILE A 12 -11.13 -2.81 -13.26
CA ILE A 12 -12.18 -1.89 -13.73
C ILE A 12 -11.56 -0.60 -14.24
N THR A 13 -10.81 0.12 -13.40
CA THR A 13 -10.37 1.48 -13.73
C THR A 13 -9.36 1.49 -14.88
N LYS A 14 -8.36 0.60 -14.83
CA LYS A 14 -7.35 0.43 -15.88
C LYS A 14 -7.97 -0.04 -17.19
N GLU A 15 -8.89 -1.00 -17.14
CA GLU A 15 -9.61 -1.49 -18.31
C GLU A 15 -10.51 -0.42 -18.95
N ARG A 16 -11.18 0.40 -18.12
CA ARG A 16 -11.93 1.55 -18.62
C ARG A 16 -11.01 2.56 -19.32
N LEU A 17 -9.84 2.83 -18.77
CA LEU A 17 -8.88 3.77 -19.37
C LEU A 17 -8.36 3.26 -20.72
N LYS A 18 -8.06 1.96 -20.82
CA LYS A 18 -7.70 1.30 -22.09
C LYS A 18 -8.80 1.48 -23.14
N LYS A 19 -10.06 1.17 -22.80
CA LYS A 19 -11.20 1.34 -23.71
C LYS A 19 -11.37 2.78 -24.19
N VAL A 20 -11.18 3.76 -23.31
CA VAL A 20 -11.24 5.17 -23.71
C VAL A 20 -10.12 5.47 -24.70
N ILE A 21 -8.88 5.05 -24.44
CA ILE A 21 -7.75 5.23 -25.37
C ILE A 21 -7.99 4.52 -26.71
N GLU A 22 -8.67 3.38 -26.72
CA GLU A 22 -9.09 2.68 -27.94
C GLU A 22 -10.24 3.38 -28.70
N GLY A 23 -10.78 4.48 -28.16
CA GLY A 23 -11.81 5.28 -28.80
C GLY A 23 -13.23 4.84 -28.49
N GLU A 24 -13.46 4.22 -27.34
CA GLU A 24 -14.81 3.92 -26.86
C GLU A 24 -15.72 5.16 -26.89
N GLN A 25 -16.94 5.00 -27.42
CA GLN A 25 -17.90 6.08 -27.63
C GLN A 25 -18.90 6.26 -26.47
N GLY A 26 -18.57 5.75 -25.28
CA GLY A 26 -19.35 5.93 -24.05
C GLY A 26 -19.25 7.35 -23.49
N GLY A 27 -20.15 7.71 -22.57
CA GLY A 27 -20.10 8.97 -21.81
C GLY A 27 -20.02 10.23 -22.71
N ILE A 28 -19.06 11.11 -22.41
CA ILE A 28 -18.86 12.36 -23.18
C ILE A 28 -18.09 12.15 -24.49
N SER A 29 -17.44 11.00 -24.70
CA SER A 29 -16.57 10.76 -25.86
C SER A 29 -17.29 11.03 -27.17
N LYS A 30 -18.55 10.58 -27.29
CA LYS A 30 -19.39 10.83 -28.46
C LYS A 30 -19.68 12.31 -28.67
N LYS A 31 -20.01 13.05 -27.59
CA LYS A 31 -20.31 14.49 -27.65
C LYS A 31 -19.08 15.31 -28.03
N CYS A 32 -17.90 14.88 -27.59
CA CYS A 32 -16.63 15.53 -27.89
C CYS A 32 -16.00 15.04 -29.20
N GLY A 33 -16.61 14.08 -29.90
CA GLY A 33 -16.06 13.49 -31.11
C GLY A 33 -14.71 12.78 -30.91
N PHE A 34 -14.41 12.34 -29.68
CA PHE A 34 -13.15 11.69 -29.36
C PHE A 34 -13.02 10.36 -30.12
N LYS A 35 -11.87 10.12 -30.75
CA LYS A 35 -11.62 8.93 -31.59
C LYS A 35 -10.61 7.96 -31.00
N GLY A 36 -10.25 8.16 -29.73
CA GLY A 36 -9.15 7.43 -29.09
C GLY A 36 -7.82 8.16 -29.28
N GLY A 37 -6.76 7.50 -28.81
CA GLY A 37 -5.39 8.00 -28.79
C GLY A 37 -4.89 8.34 -27.38
N GLY A 38 -3.59 8.60 -27.31
CA GLY A 38 -2.86 8.81 -26.07
C GLY A 38 -2.33 7.52 -25.45
N SER A 39 -1.69 7.67 -24.30
CA SER A 39 -1.14 6.59 -23.50
C SER A 39 -1.21 7.00 -22.03
N PHE A 40 -1.15 6.03 -21.14
CA PHE A 40 -0.99 6.30 -19.71
C PHE A 40 0.08 5.39 -19.13
N VAL A 41 0.69 5.87 -18.06
CA VAL A 41 1.52 5.08 -17.17
C VAL A 41 0.74 4.91 -15.87
N TYR A 42 0.73 3.69 -15.35
CA TYR A 42 0.18 3.37 -14.04
C TYR A 42 1.32 2.96 -13.13
N VAL A 43 1.36 3.54 -11.94
CA VAL A 43 2.35 3.26 -10.90
C VAL A 43 1.64 3.12 -9.56
N GLU A 44 2.23 2.33 -8.67
CA GLU A 44 1.77 2.14 -7.30
C GLU A 44 2.83 2.66 -6.32
N LEU A 45 2.38 3.08 -5.14
CA LEU A 45 3.29 3.47 -4.07
C LEU A 45 3.99 2.22 -3.51
N LYS A 46 5.29 2.34 -3.22
CA LYS A 46 6.06 1.27 -2.57
C LYS A 46 5.53 1.07 -1.16
N GLU A 47 4.91 -0.08 -0.90
CA GLU A 47 4.37 -0.38 0.42
C GLU A 47 5.48 -0.62 1.45
N VAL A 48 5.27 -0.07 2.65
CA VAL A 48 6.07 -0.31 3.85
C VAL A 48 5.13 -0.87 4.93
N ASN A 49 4.60 -0.04 5.84
CA ASN A 49 3.66 -0.52 6.86
C ASN A 49 2.32 -0.99 6.27
N SER A 50 1.88 -0.48 5.10
CA SER A 50 0.66 -0.96 4.42
C SER A 50 0.74 -2.45 4.08
N GLY A 51 1.88 -2.89 3.54
CA GLY A 51 2.09 -4.30 3.16
C GLY A 51 2.08 -5.23 4.37
N ILE A 52 2.56 -4.73 5.51
CA ILE A 52 2.51 -5.42 6.80
C ILE A 52 1.06 -5.51 7.31
N LYS A 53 0.34 -4.38 7.34
CA LYS A 53 -1.06 -4.32 7.77
C LYS A 53 -1.92 -5.30 6.98
N LYS A 54 -1.71 -5.40 5.65
CA LYS A 54 -2.38 -6.39 4.80
C LYS A 54 -2.11 -7.83 5.24
N GLN A 55 -0.86 -8.17 5.55
CA GLN A 55 -0.50 -9.51 6.04
C GLN A 55 -1.18 -9.81 7.38
N ILE A 56 -1.16 -8.87 8.32
CA ILE A 56 -1.84 -8.99 9.63
C ILE A 56 -3.35 -9.22 9.44
N LEU A 57 -3.99 -8.40 8.60
CA LEU A 57 -5.43 -8.52 8.35
C LEU A 57 -5.81 -9.86 7.71
N ASN A 58 -4.93 -10.42 6.86
CA ASN A 58 -5.13 -11.71 6.21
C ASN A 58 -4.75 -12.93 7.07
N ALA A 59 -4.10 -12.73 8.21
CA ALA A 59 -3.71 -13.83 9.11
C ALA A 59 -4.94 -14.63 9.58
N LYS A 60 -4.84 -15.95 9.64
CA LYS A 60 -5.96 -16.84 9.97
C LYS A 60 -5.98 -17.27 11.43
N SER A 61 -4.92 -16.99 12.18
CA SER A 61 -4.80 -17.33 13.59
C SER A 61 -4.01 -16.27 14.36
N VAL A 62 -4.14 -16.33 15.69
CA VAL A 62 -3.37 -15.51 16.63
C VAL A 62 -1.87 -15.75 16.45
N ASP A 63 -1.46 -17.02 16.37
CA ASP A 63 -0.05 -17.39 16.15
C ASP A 63 0.53 -16.82 14.85
N GLU A 64 -0.26 -16.78 13.78
CA GLU A 64 0.18 -16.21 12.51
C GLU A 64 0.31 -14.69 12.61
N CYS A 65 -0.67 -14.02 13.22
CA CYS A 65 -0.65 -12.58 13.49
C CYS A 65 0.59 -12.19 14.31
N LEU A 66 0.86 -12.90 15.40
CA LEU A 66 2.01 -12.67 16.28
C LEU A 66 3.34 -12.99 15.59
N LYS A 67 3.40 -14.04 14.77
CA LYS A 67 4.62 -14.35 13.98
C LYS A 67 4.95 -13.25 13.00
N ILE A 68 3.95 -12.74 12.27
CA ILE A 68 4.12 -11.61 11.35
C ILE A 68 4.63 -10.41 12.17
N PHE A 69 3.94 -10.05 13.24
CA PHE A 69 4.32 -8.92 14.10
C PHE A 69 5.76 -9.03 14.65
N ASN A 70 6.13 -10.19 15.20
CA ASN A 70 7.44 -10.42 15.81
C ASN A 70 8.58 -10.49 14.79
N ALA A 71 8.35 -11.17 13.66
CA ALA A 71 9.32 -11.23 12.56
C ALA A 71 9.63 -9.82 12.03
N LEU A 72 8.66 -8.92 12.11
CA LEU A 72 8.82 -7.54 11.67
C LEU A 72 9.51 -6.67 12.73
N ASN A 73 9.24 -6.88 14.02
CA ASN A 73 9.95 -6.20 15.13
C ASN A 73 11.47 -6.47 15.08
N LEU A 74 11.86 -7.71 14.73
CA LEU A 74 13.25 -8.14 14.63
C LEU A 74 13.99 -7.57 13.42
N ASN A 75 13.30 -7.32 12.30
CA ASN A 75 13.92 -6.92 11.04
C ASN A 75 14.29 -5.42 10.98
N LYS A 76 13.98 -4.61 11.99
CA LYS A 76 14.17 -3.13 12.00
C LYS A 76 13.56 -2.38 10.79
N ARG A 77 12.77 -3.07 9.97
CA ARG A 77 12.05 -2.53 8.80
C ARG A 77 10.69 -1.94 9.16
N ILE A 78 10.32 -1.94 10.45
CA ILE A 78 9.12 -1.25 10.94
C ILE A 78 9.50 0.17 11.34
N LEU A 79 8.79 1.14 10.79
CA LEU A 79 8.72 2.48 11.37
C LEU A 79 7.54 2.50 12.37
N LYS A 80 7.92 2.50 13.65
CA LYS A 80 6.99 2.39 14.79
C LYS A 80 6.45 3.76 15.14
N ARG A 81 5.24 3.79 15.71
CA ARG A 81 4.76 5.01 16.35
C ARG A 81 5.63 5.34 17.56
N ALA A 82 5.89 6.63 17.76
CA ALA A 82 6.74 7.12 18.84
C ALA A 82 6.19 6.84 20.26
N ASP A 83 4.91 6.47 20.41
CA ASP A 83 4.31 6.09 21.68
C ASP A 83 4.62 4.65 22.12
N ASP A 84 5.36 3.88 21.31
CA ASP A 84 6.01 2.58 21.58
C ASP A 84 5.26 1.62 22.54
N LYS A 85 3.95 1.46 22.32
CA LYS A 85 3.10 0.50 23.05
C LYS A 85 3.25 -0.95 22.57
N MET A 86 4.33 -1.28 21.84
CA MET A 86 4.49 -2.61 21.27
C MET A 86 4.61 -3.71 22.33
N ASP A 87 5.13 -3.39 23.52
CA ASP A 87 5.23 -4.36 24.61
C ASP A 87 3.86 -4.82 25.13
N GLU A 88 2.80 -4.00 24.96
CA GLU A 88 1.43 -4.34 25.35
C GLU A 88 0.87 -5.53 24.55
N ILE A 89 1.40 -5.79 23.36
CA ILE A 89 1.00 -6.92 22.48
C ILE A 89 1.48 -8.27 23.05
N HIS A 90 2.45 -8.27 23.96
CA HIS A 90 2.90 -9.48 24.65
C HIS A 90 2.16 -9.74 25.96
N SER A 91 1.27 -8.84 26.38
CA SER A 91 0.51 -9.00 27.63
C SER A 91 -0.50 -10.16 27.54
N GLU A 92 -0.79 -10.78 28.69
CA GLU A 92 -1.89 -11.76 28.79
C GLU A 92 -3.24 -11.12 28.41
N GLU A 93 -3.44 -9.84 28.73
CA GLU A 93 -4.64 -9.09 28.34
C GLU A 93 -4.83 -9.09 26.82
N PHE A 94 -3.77 -8.80 26.06
CA PHE A 94 -3.80 -8.83 24.61
C PHE A 94 -4.08 -10.25 24.07
N GLN A 95 -3.41 -11.27 24.62
CA GLN A 95 -3.56 -12.66 24.16
C GLN A 95 -4.98 -13.20 24.37
N ASN A 96 -5.72 -12.65 25.34
CA ASN A 96 -7.11 -13.01 25.62
C ASN A 96 -8.13 -12.30 24.72
N LEU A 97 -7.71 -11.32 23.90
CA LEU A 97 -8.60 -10.66 22.93
C LEU A 97 -8.93 -11.61 21.78
N ASP A 98 -10.04 -11.36 21.09
CA ASP A 98 -10.35 -12.09 19.87
C ASP A 98 -9.41 -11.69 18.71
N LEU A 99 -9.33 -12.56 17.70
CA LEU A 99 -8.41 -12.37 16.57
C LEU A 99 -8.60 -11.02 15.84
N ASN A 100 -9.83 -10.52 15.70
CA ASN A 100 -10.05 -9.27 14.99
C ASN A 100 -9.52 -8.09 15.80
N GLU A 101 -9.72 -8.12 17.12
CA GLU A 101 -9.21 -7.08 18.00
C GLU A 101 -7.67 -7.09 18.09
N GLN A 102 -7.07 -8.28 18.16
CA GLN A 102 -5.61 -8.42 18.09
C GLN A 102 -5.05 -7.85 16.79
N LYS A 103 -5.65 -8.17 15.64
CA LYS A 103 -5.26 -7.61 14.33
C LYS A 103 -5.37 -6.09 14.31
N ARG A 104 -6.46 -5.54 14.86
CA ARG A 104 -6.71 -4.10 14.93
C ARG A 104 -5.62 -3.39 15.72
N ILE A 105 -5.26 -3.91 16.88
CA ILE A 105 -4.22 -3.33 17.75
C ILE A 105 -2.84 -3.45 17.11
N CYS A 106 -2.49 -4.60 16.51
CA CYS A 106 -1.24 -4.76 15.78
C CYS A 106 -1.12 -3.75 14.63
N CYS A 107 -2.19 -3.54 13.85
CA CYS A 107 -2.19 -2.54 12.78
C CYS A 107 -2.08 -1.11 13.31
N ALA A 108 -2.75 -0.80 14.43
CA ALA A 108 -2.72 0.53 15.05
C ALA A 108 -1.36 0.89 15.68
N SER A 109 -0.52 -0.11 15.94
CA SER A 109 0.84 0.07 16.47
C SER A 109 1.85 0.48 15.40
N LEU A 110 1.49 0.33 14.12
CA LEU A 110 2.32 0.73 12.98
C LEU A 110 2.02 2.20 12.61
N ASP A 111 3.06 3.00 12.37
CA ASP A 111 2.87 4.38 11.97
C ASP A 111 2.27 4.46 10.56
N SER A 112 1.08 5.04 10.45
CA SER A 112 0.41 5.23 9.16
C SER A 112 1.07 6.27 8.28
N ASN A 113 1.90 7.17 8.82
CA ASN A 113 2.73 8.07 8.00
C ASN A 113 3.77 7.31 7.17
N GLU A 114 4.07 6.08 7.59
CA GLU A 114 5.07 5.20 6.99
C GLU A 114 4.42 3.96 6.37
N ASP A 115 3.14 4.09 5.96
CA ASP A 115 2.45 3.04 5.20
C ASP A 115 3.09 2.80 3.83
N TYR A 116 3.72 3.83 3.28
CA TYR A 116 4.43 3.81 2.02
C TYR A 116 5.78 4.51 2.19
N LEU A 117 6.74 4.15 1.32
CA LEU A 117 8.08 4.72 1.36
C LEU A 117 8.04 6.22 1.05
N ASN A 118 8.58 7.03 1.95
CA ASN A 118 8.78 8.45 1.71
C ASN A 118 9.82 8.65 0.61
N LEU A 119 9.57 9.62 -0.28
CA LEU A 119 10.51 9.93 -1.37
C LEU A 119 11.88 10.35 -0.83
N GLY A 120 11.93 11.01 0.34
CA GLY A 120 13.18 11.40 0.99
C GLY A 120 14.09 10.22 1.38
N ASP A 121 13.50 9.03 1.54
CA ASP A 121 14.21 7.83 1.99
C ASP A 121 14.49 6.86 0.83
N ILE A 122 14.17 7.24 -0.42
CA ILE A 122 14.29 6.35 -1.59
C ILE A 122 15.72 5.88 -1.87
N ASP A 123 16.71 6.66 -1.41
CA ASP A 123 18.13 6.38 -1.57
C ASP A 123 18.73 5.52 -0.45
N GLU A 124 17.97 5.20 0.61
CA GLU A 124 18.47 4.32 1.65
C GLU A 124 18.59 2.88 1.14
N ASP A 125 19.79 2.31 1.26
CA ASP A 125 20.08 0.92 0.86
C ASP A 125 19.13 -0.11 1.50
N ALA A 126 18.56 0.22 2.66
CA ALA A 126 17.62 -0.63 3.39
C ALA A 126 16.37 -1.02 2.58
N TRP A 127 15.98 -0.19 1.59
CA TRP A 127 14.79 -0.39 0.77
C TRP A 127 15.04 -1.16 -0.53
N GLU A 128 16.31 -1.40 -0.88
CA GLU A 128 16.72 -2.18 -2.06
C GLU A 128 16.05 -1.68 -3.36
N ILE A 129 15.85 -0.36 -3.50
CA ILE A 129 15.25 0.25 -4.68
C ILE A 129 16.28 0.35 -5.81
N ASP A 130 15.92 -0.15 -6.99
CA ASP A 130 16.82 -0.12 -8.15
C ASP A 130 16.96 1.29 -8.75
N GLU A 131 18.11 1.55 -9.37
CA GLU A 131 18.44 2.85 -9.97
C GLU A 131 17.46 3.32 -11.05
N ILE A 132 16.80 2.40 -11.75
CA ILE A 132 15.81 2.75 -12.76
C ILE A 132 14.55 3.31 -12.08
N THR A 133 14.08 2.66 -11.02
CA THR A 133 12.95 3.12 -10.21
C THR A 133 13.22 4.47 -9.56
N LYS A 134 14.44 4.69 -9.03
CA LYS A 134 14.84 6.00 -8.49
C LYS A 134 14.75 7.09 -9.55
N LYS A 135 15.35 6.87 -10.72
CA LYS A 135 15.32 7.80 -11.85
C LYS A 135 13.89 8.10 -12.34
N TYR A 136 13.00 7.12 -12.36
CA TYR A 136 11.60 7.37 -12.71
C TYR A 136 10.90 8.27 -11.68
N ASN A 137 11.17 8.10 -10.38
CA ASN A 137 10.63 8.97 -9.34
C ASN A 137 11.19 10.39 -9.43
N GLU A 138 12.50 10.55 -9.69
CA GLU A 138 13.10 11.86 -9.96
C GLU A 138 12.38 12.58 -11.09
N ILE A 139 12.17 11.91 -12.23
CA ILE A 139 11.47 12.50 -13.39
C ILE A 139 10.02 12.85 -13.04
N PHE A 140 9.35 12.03 -12.23
CA PHE A 140 7.94 12.23 -11.88
C PHE A 140 7.72 13.38 -10.90
N TYR A 141 8.64 13.59 -9.95
CA TYR A 141 8.56 14.60 -8.90
C TYR A 141 9.39 15.88 -9.18
N SER A 142 10.05 15.96 -10.34
CA SER A 142 10.71 17.18 -10.86
C SER A 142 9.71 18.24 -11.31
#